data_AF-A0A1H5W026-F1
#
_entry.id   AF-A0A1H5W026-F1
#
_cell.length_a   1.000
_cell.length_b   1.000
_cell.length_c   1.000
_cell.angle_alpha   90.00
_cell.angle_beta   90.00
_cell.angle_gamma   90.00
#
_symmetry.space_group_name_H-M   'P 1'
#
loop_
_entity.id
_entity.type
_entity.pdbx_description
1 polymer ?
#
loop_
_entity_poly.entity_id
_entity_poly.type
_entity_poly.pdbx_seq_one_letter_code
_entity_poly.pdbx_strand_id
1 'polypeptide(L)' 'MAQTGGGPMSFYGSLPDSYKVAINGNHPVVDKILKAEGEEAQLKLAKQAFDLALLSQGLLTGKDLTAFVKRSVEMI' A
#
# COMPACT_ATOMS: atom_id res chain seq x y z
N MET A 1 21.24 14.06 38.60
CA MET A 1 21.49 14.53 37.22
C MET A 1 21.99 13.37 36.39
N ALA A 2 21.19 12.89 35.43
CA ALA A 2 21.57 12.12 34.23
C ALA A 2 20.28 11.57 33.58
N GLN A 3 19.47 12.45 33.00
CA GLN A 3 18.28 12.07 32.24
C GLN A 3 18.28 12.87 30.93
N THR A 4 19.20 12.55 30.02
CA THR A 4 19.34 13.21 28.70
C THR A 4 19.88 12.25 27.63
N GLY A 5 19.33 11.03 27.56
CA GLY A 5 19.73 9.98 26.61
C GLY A 5 18.86 9.84 25.36
N GLY A 6 18.00 10.82 25.04
CA GLY A 6 17.10 10.77 23.88
C GLY A 6 17.43 11.87 22.87
N GLY A 7 18.46 11.66 22.05
CA GLY A 7 18.84 12.62 21.02
C GLY A 7 17.79 12.72 19.89
N PRO A 8 17.76 13.83 19.13
CA PRO A 8 16.86 14.04 17.97
C PRO A 8 16.88 12.92 16.92
N MET A 9 17.95 12.12 16.90
CA MET A 9 18.13 10.97 16.01
C MET A 9 17.19 9.80 16.30
N SER A 10 16.66 9.68 17.53
CA SER A 10 15.71 8.61 17.87
C SER A 10 14.30 8.87 17.30
N PHE A 11 14.03 10.10 16.87
CA PHE A 11 12.74 10.51 16.30
C PHE A 11 12.66 10.35 14.76
N TYR A 12 13.81 10.15 14.10
CA TYR A 12 13.90 10.02 12.64
C TYR A 12 13.76 8.58 12.12
N GLY A 13 13.83 7.57 12.99
CA GLY A 13 13.82 6.16 12.59
C GLY A 13 12.44 5.55 12.31
N SER A 14 11.35 6.27 12.57
CA SER A 14 9.99 5.72 12.49
C SER A 14 8.93 6.73 12.01
N LEU A 15 9.33 7.70 11.19
CA LEU A 15 8.36 8.55 10.51
C LEU A 15 7.56 7.68 9.50
N PRO A 16 6.22 7.61 9.63
CA PRO A 16 5.41 6.83 8.72
C PRO A 16 5.49 7.39 7.29
N ASP A 17 5.56 6.50 6.32
CA ASP A 17 5.52 6.90 4.91
C ASP A 17 4.17 7.51 4.57
N SER A 18 4.19 8.64 3.86
CA SER A 18 2.98 9.30 3.34
C SER A 18 3.06 9.35 1.83
N TYR A 19 2.01 8.87 1.17
CA TYR A 19 1.94 8.80 -0.28
C TYR A 19 0.82 9.70 -0.80
N LYS A 20 1.09 10.40 -1.90
CA LYS A 20 0.03 11.06 -2.68
C LYS A 20 -0.46 10.08 -3.73
N VAL A 21 -1.75 9.77 -3.69
CA VAL A 21 -2.38 8.81 -4.61
C VAL A 21 -3.28 9.57 -5.57
N ALA A 22 -3.06 9.38 -6.87
CA ALA A 22 -3.95 9.86 -7.92
C ALA A 22 -4.74 8.67 -8.48
N ILE A 23 -6.05 8.85 -8.67
CA ILE A 23 -6.95 7.79 -9.14
C ILE A 23 -7.52 8.20 -10.50
N ASN A 24 -7.43 7.30 -11.48
CA ASN A 24 -8.12 7.47 -12.76
C ASN A 24 -9.53 6.89 -12.67
N GLY A 25 -10.52 7.74 -12.42
CA GLY A 25 -11.92 7.34 -12.29
C GLY A 25 -12.55 6.73 -13.55
N ASN A 26 -11.96 6.95 -14.74
CA ASN A 26 -12.50 6.45 -16.00
C ASN A 26 -11.98 5.04 -16.36
N HIS A 27 -11.13 4.44 -15.53
CA HIS A 27 -10.54 3.14 -15.83
C HIS A 27 -11.47 1.99 -15.40
N PRO A 28 -11.67 0.93 -16.23
CA PRO A 28 -12.58 -0.18 -15.90
C PRO A 28 -12.28 -0.91 -14.59
N VAL A 29 -11.03 -0.86 -14.11
CA VAL A 29 -10.65 -1.44 -12.81
C VAL A 29 -11.32 -0.72 -11.64
N VAL A 30 -11.47 0.61 -11.73
CA VAL A 30 -12.15 1.39 -10.69
C VAL A 30 -13.64 1.03 -10.64
N ASP A 31 -14.27 0.92 -11.81
CA ASP A 31 -15.66 0.43 -11.89
C ASP A 31 -15.83 -0.96 -11.30
N LYS A 32 -14.88 -1.87 -11.53
CA LYS A 32 -14.90 -3.22 -10.92
C LYS A 32 -14.78 -3.16 -9.40
N ILE A 33 -13.93 -2.28 -8.87
CA ILE A 33 -13.81 -2.07 -7.42
C ILE A 33 -15.13 -1.54 -6.85
N LEU A 34 -15.75 -0.56 -7.49
CA LEU A 34 -17.01 0.05 -7.03
C LEU A 34 -18.21 -0.90 -7.10
N LYS A 35 -18.20 -1.84 -8.05
CA LYS A 35 -19.27 -2.84 -8.24
C LYS A 35 -19.04 -4.14 -7.45
N ALA A 36 -17.92 -4.27 -6.73
CA ALA A 36 -17.64 -5.46 -5.94
C ALA A 36 -18.66 -5.58 -4.80
N GLU A 37 -19.25 -6.77 -4.64
CA GLU A 37 -20.21 -7.03 -3.57
C GLU A 37 -19.47 -7.30 -2.26
N GLY A 38 -19.68 -6.43 -1.28
CA GLY A 38 -19.11 -6.55 0.05
C GLY A 38 -17.81 -5.76 0.25
N GLU A 39 -17.67 -5.19 1.44
CA GLU A 39 -16.55 -4.32 1.81
C GLU A 39 -15.20 -5.05 1.73
N GLU A 40 -15.16 -6.34 2.09
CA GLU A 40 -13.95 -7.16 2.00
C GLU A 40 -13.46 -7.33 0.56
N ALA A 41 -14.37 -7.58 -0.38
CA ALA A 41 -14.03 -7.75 -1.79
C ALA A 41 -13.52 -6.42 -2.39
N GLN A 42 -14.18 -5.32 -2.04
CA GLN A 42 -13.78 -3.98 -2.44
C GLN A 42 -12.39 -3.61 -1.90
N LEU A 43 -12.13 -3.87 -0.61
CA LEU A 43 -10.83 -3.67 0.03
C LEU A 43 -9.74 -4.52 -0.63
N LYS A 44 -10.01 -5.78 -0.94
CA LYS A 44 -9.05 -6.67 -1.59
C LYS A 44 -8.64 -6.16 -2.98
N LEU A 45 -9.60 -5.73 -3.79
CA LEU A 45 -9.33 -5.19 -5.13
C LEU A 45 -8.65 -3.82 -5.07
N ALA A 46 -9.06 -2.94 -4.15
CA ALA A 46 -8.43 -1.64 -3.95
C ALA A 46 -6.97 -1.79 -3.50
N LYS A 47 -6.70 -2.69 -2.55
CA LYS A 47 -5.33 -3.00 -2.10
C LYS A 47 -4.48 -3.56 -3.23
N GLN A 48 -5.05 -4.43 -4.07
CA GLN A 48 -4.35 -4.94 -5.25
C GLN A 48 -3.96 -3.83 -6.23
N ALA A 49 -4.88 -2.90 -6.53
CA ALA A 49 -4.61 -1.77 -7.41
C ALA A 49 -3.56 -0.81 -6.83
N PHE A 50 -3.60 -0.58 -5.51
CA PHE A 50 -2.62 0.25 -4.81
C PHE A 50 -1.22 -0.36 -4.82
N ASP A 51 -1.09 -1.65 -4.47
CA ASP A 51 0.20 -2.34 -4.49
C ASP A 51 0.78 -2.40 -5.91
N LEU A 52 -0.07 -2.54 -6.93
CA LEU A 52 0.35 -2.44 -8.34
C LEU A 52 0.89 -1.05 -8.68
N ALA A 53 0.27 0.02 -8.17
CA ALA A 53 0.77 1.38 -8.36
C ALA A 53 2.14 1.56 -7.69
N LEU A 54 2.31 1.08 -6.45
CA LEU A 54 3.60 1.09 -5.76
C LEU A 54 4.67 0.30 -6.52
N LEU A 55 4.32 -0.88 -7.05
CA LEU A 55 5.24 -1.70 -7.85
C LEU A 55 5.67 -0.94 -9.12
N SER A 56 4.72 -0.30 -9.81
CA SER A 56 5.01 0.46 -11.04
C SER A 56 5.99 1.62 -10.82
N GLN A 57 6.03 2.17 -9.60
CA GLN A 57 6.95 3.23 -9.19
C GLN A 57 8.23 2.71 -8.54
N GLY A 58 8.41 1.38 -8.45
CA GLY A 58 9.55 0.77 -7.77
C GLY A 58 9.53 0.91 -6.24
N LEU A 59 8.40 1.31 -5.66
CA LEU A 59 8.24 1.55 -4.22
C LEU A 59 7.82 0.28 -3.46
N LEU A 60 7.24 -0.71 -4.15
CA LEU A 60 6.84 -1.97 -3.51
C LEU A 60 8.04 -2.90 -3.38
N THR A 61 8.50 -3.14 -2.15
CA THR A 61 9.73 -3.92 -1.89
C THR A 61 9.59 -4.88 -0.71
N GLY A 62 10.57 -5.78 -0.58
CA GLY A 62 10.69 -6.67 0.58
C GLY A 62 9.47 -7.55 0.81
N LYS A 63 8.95 -7.54 2.03
CA LYS A 63 7.82 -8.38 2.45
C LYS A 63 6.53 -8.06 1.69
N ASP A 64 6.30 -6.79 1.39
CA ASP A 64 5.06 -6.34 0.74
C ASP A 64 5.03 -6.76 -0.72
N LEU A 65 6.18 -6.75 -1.41
CA LEU A 65 6.32 -7.31 -2.75
C LEU A 65 5.99 -8.81 -2.78
N THR A 66 6.55 -9.59 -1.86
CA THR A 66 6.28 -11.03 -1.76
C THR A 66 4.79 -11.30 -1.49
N ALA A 67 4.18 -10.52 -0.60
CA ALA A 67 2.75 -10.63 -0.30
C ALA A 67 1.87 -10.30 -1.52
N PHE A 68 2.23 -9.25 -2.26
CA PHE A 68 1.56 -8.87 -3.51
C PHE A 68 1.64 -9.97 -4.56
N VAL A 69 2.83 -10.54 -4.80
CA VAL A 69 3.02 -11.62 -5.77
C VAL A 69 2.17 -12.84 -5.40
N LYS A 70 2.24 -13.28 -4.14
CA LYS A 70 1.46 -14.42 -3.66
C LYS A 70 -0.04 -14.20 -3.89
N ARG A 71 -0.56 -13.04 -3.49
CA ARG A 71 -1.98 -12.70 -3.67
C ARG A 71 -2.37 -12.60 -5.14
N SER A 72 -1.48 -12.07 -5.99
CA SER A 72 -1.73 -11.96 -7.43
C SER A 72 -1.87 -13.33 -8.09
N VAL A 73 -1.06 -14.30 -7.67
CA VAL A 73 -1.14 -15.69 -8.15
C VAL A 73 -2.41 -16.40 -7.65
N GLU A 74 -2.83 -16.17 -6.41
CA GLU A 74 -4.07 -16.74 -5.85
C GLU A 74 -5.36 -16.19 -6.49
N MET A 75 -5.27 -15.09 -7.25
CA MET A 75 -6.42 -14.45 -7.93
C MET A 75 -6.54 -14.80 -9.42
N ILE A 76 -5.58 -15.55 -9.97
CA ILE A 76 -5.65 -16.16 -11.30
C ILE A 76 -6.40 -17.49 -11.17
#